data_AF-A0A9D9N4A2-F1
#
_entry.id   AF-A0A9D9N4A2-F1
#
_cell.length_a   1.000
_cell.length_b   1.000
_cell.length_c   1.000
_cell.angle_alpha   90.00
_cell.angle_beta   90.00
_cell.angle_gamma   90.00
#
_symmetry.space_group_name_H-M   'P 1'
#
loop_
_entity.id
_entity.type
_entity.pdbx_description
1 polymer ?
#
loop_
_entity_poly.entity_id
_entity_poly.type
_entity_poly.pdbx_seq_one_letter_code
_entity_poly.pdbx_strand_id
1 'polypeptide(L)'
;MKTYCSYIIVGLFFVLACHKTSAEAIWDGSRSEPLSGDGSVEHPYEIGTPAELRWFAYLVNGLIRPDEDNSRACAVLTDDIVFNTELCGEDTYNFVPAARWESIGFTTSYKGHFNGNGHIVRGLYFNNNTAYAVGLFGKIGPEGKVENVGMEDTYVLGKSDVGGIAGQNNGVVENCYVRGILKVHSSSTSINIGGIVGINGGEMRHCYSTAKLMKGDAILGGGICAVNYVDGIIWNCYHEAGCSQTSVNLDNAEGNRYASVETSGFNSGKIAWLLQEEQIEETVWGQICGEGYPQLRDDKPVYKVYVVRDADELVSYYGNMGDTIVLTDRDSWEMSEDEYCFIGTEQLLTDTIIVNGDVRVMLAEATHQLQLTCEAGRGEVRGGGTFAHGETVVIEAIAAEGYLFEAWSDGNSESCREVVVENDMMLGARFMADTTTWVRNYSMEPCYKIEGCEVEIIGPGDVKIYTTEGCEIEHTCSGRFQLKKQQVYIIVSECGKERIMIQ
;
A
#
# COMPACT_ATOMS: atom_id res chain seq x y z
N MET A 1 50.92 38.61 22.80
CA MET A 1 49.75 38.78 21.91
C MET A 1 49.75 37.62 20.93
N LYS A 2 48.93 36.60 21.19
CA LYS A 2 48.63 35.52 20.25
C LYS A 2 47.33 35.92 19.56
N THR A 3 47.35 36.10 18.25
CA THR A 3 46.14 36.41 17.48
C THR A 3 45.63 35.10 16.87
N TYR A 4 44.46 34.66 17.31
CA TYR A 4 43.72 33.55 16.72
C TYR A 4 43.13 34.02 15.39
N CYS A 5 43.41 33.30 14.30
CA CYS A 5 42.68 33.43 13.05
C CYS A 5 41.84 32.15 12.89
N SER A 6 40.52 32.30 13.08
CA SER A 6 39.54 31.24 12.90
C SER A 6 39.43 30.87 11.43
N TYR A 7 39.59 29.58 11.12
CA TYR A 7 39.25 29.02 9.81
C TYR A 7 37.74 28.78 9.78
N ILE A 8 37.03 29.52 8.92
CA ILE A 8 35.67 29.19 8.51
C ILE A 8 35.81 28.11 7.42
N ILE A 9 35.38 26.88 7.73
CA ILE A 9 35.19 25.82 6.74
C ILE A 9 33.88 26.15 6.01
N VAL A 10 33.99 26.77 4.83
CA VAL A 10 32.86 26.82 3.89
C VAL A 10 32.86 25.48 3.16
N GLY A 11 31.92 24.61 3.53
CA GLY A 11 31.64 23.38 2.81
C GLY A 11 31.20 23.71 1.39
N LEU A 12 32.07 23.45 0.43
CA LEU A 12 31.78 23.55 -0.99
C LEU A 12 30.89 22.37 -1.37
N PHE A 13 29.57 22.54 -1.31
CA PHE A 13 28.64 21.61 -1.94
C PHE A 13 28.85 21.70 -3.46
N PHE A 14 29.52 20.70 -4.03
CA PHE A 14 29.45 20.44 -5.46
C PHE A 14 28.04 19.93 -5.75
N VAL A 15 27.11 20.85 -6.00
CA VAL A 15 25.94 20.53 -6.82
C VAL A 15 26.49 20.29 -8.21
N LEU A 16 26.54 19.04 -8.65
CA LEU A 16 26.70 18.71 -10.05
C LEU A 16 25.43 19.16 -10.78
N ALA A 17 25.30 20.47 -11.00
CA ALA A 17 24.34 21.00 -11.94
C ALA A 17 24.87 20.63 -13.33
N CYS A 18 24.40 19.52 -13.87
CA CYS A 18 24.52 19.21 -15.28
C CYS A 18 23.69 20.25 -16.04
N HIS A 19 24.25 21.45 -16.24
CA HIS A 19 23.73 22.40 -17.22
C HIS A 19 24.01 21.80 -18.60
N LYS A 20 23.11 20.92 -19.07
CA LYS A 20 22.92 20.74 -20.51
C LYS A 20 22.41 22.08 -21.03
N THR A 21 23.32 22.89 -21.54
CA THR A 21 22.99 24.00 -22.44
C THR A 21 22.54 23.37 -23.75
N SER A 22 21.29 22.87 -23.80
CA SER A 22 20.61 22.66 -25.08
C SER A 22 20.29 24.04 -25.63
N ALA A 23 20.66 24.30 -26.88
CA ALA A 23 20.15 25.47 -27.58
C ALA A 23 18.61 25.50 -27.45
N GLU A 24 18.04 26.67 -27.17
CA GLU A 24 16.58 26.84 -27.08
C GLU A 24 15.95 26.30 -28.36
N ALA A 25 15.17 25.22 -28.26
CA ALA A 25 14.40 24.75 -29.39
C ALA A 25 13.25 25.73 -29.60
N ILE A 26 13.13 26.27 -30.82
CA ILE A 26 12.00 27.10 -31.24
C ILE A 26 11.58 26.62 -32.61
N TRP A 27 10.48 25.89 -32.67
CA TRP A 27 9.94 25.40 -33.93
C TRP A 27 9.31 26.54 -34.74
N ASP A 28 9.66 26.59 -36.02
CA ASP A 28 9.31 27.67 -36.97
C ASP A 28 7.98 27.45 -37.70
N GLY A 29 7.29 26.34 -37.44
CA GLY A 29 6.07 25.95 -38.16
C GLY A 29 6.31 25.09 -39.40
N SER A 30 7.55 24.69 -39.66
CA SER A 30 7.91 23.79 -40.76
C SER A 30 7.17 22.45 -40.69
N ARG A 31 6.96 21.84 -41.86
CA ARG A 31 6.39 20.51 -42.00
C ARG A 31 7.15 19.71 -43.04
N SER A 32 7.29 18.40 -42.83
CA SER A 32 7.95 17.48 -43.75
C SER A 32 7.31 16.10 -43.66
N GLU A 33 7.15 15.42 -44.80
CA GLU A 33 6.68 14.03 -44.79
C GLU A 33 7.75 13.10 -44.19
N PRO A 34 7.37 12.17 -43.29
CA PRO A 34 8.26 11.12 -42.82
C PRO A 34 8.92 10.34 -43.96
N LEU A 35 10.19 9.97 -43.79
CA LEU A 35 10.92 9.20 -44.80
C LEU A 35 10.63 7.69 -44.75
N SER A 36 9.97 7.21 -43.70
CA SER A 36 9.71 5.79 -43.45
C SER A 36 8.29 5.56 -42.93
N GLY A 37 7.73 4.39 -43.29
CA GLY A 37 6.32 4.05 -43.09
C GLY A 37 5.42 4.55 -44.22
N ASP A 38 4.30 3.85 -44.42
CA ASP A 38 3.23 4.24 -45.36
C ASP A 38 1.91 4.61 -44.63
N GLY A 39 1.93 4.56 -43.29
CA GLY A 39 0.78 4.86 -42.44
C GLY A 39 -0.19 3.69 -42.27
N SER A 40 0.14 2.50 -42.76
CA SER A 40 -0.59 1.27 -42.42
C SER A 40 -0.25 0.79 -41.00
N VAL A 41 -1.01 -0.18 -40.49
CA VAL A 41 -0.74 -0.81 -39.18
C VAL A 41 0.61 -1.57 -39.18
N GLU A 42 0.96 -2.20 -40.31
CA GLU A 42 2.21 -2.96 -40.44
C GLU A 42 3.43 -2.04 -40.63
N HIS A 43 3.23 -0.89 -41.26
CA HIS A 43 4.26 0.10 -41.58
C HIS A 43 3.80 1.51 -41.19
N PRO A 44 3.63 1.79 -39.89
CA PRO A 44 3.22 3.11 -39.42
C PRO A 44 4.24 4.16 -39.83
N TYR A 45 3.81 5.41 -40.02
CA TYR A 45 4.74 6.52 -40.26
C TYR A 45 5.69 6.67 -39.05
N GLU A 46 7.00 6.69 -39.31
CA GLU A 46 8.03 6.89 -38.28
C GLU A 46 8.28 8.39 -38.10
N ILE A 47 7.97 8.92 -36.92
CA ILE A 47 8.02 10.36 -36.63
C ILE A 47 9.12 10.64 -35.61
N GLY A 48 10.17 11.35 -36.04
CA GLY A 48 11.30 11.73 -35.18
C GLY A 48 11.47 13.23 -35.00
N THR A 49 10.66 14.06 -35.67
CA THR A 49 10.80 15.52 -35.65
C THR A 49 9.46 16.27 -35.49
N PRO A 50 9.50 17.52 -34.99
CA PRO A 50 8.32 18.39 -34.95
C PRO A 50 7.65 18.60 -36.31
N ALA A 51 8.45 18.70 -37.37
CA ALA A 51 7.97 18.92 -38.74
C ALA A 51 7.23 17.70 -39.30
N GLU A 52 7.67 16.49 -38.97
CA GLU A 52 6.99 15.23 -39.31
C GLU A 52 5.68 15.07 -38.54
N LEU A 53 5.68 15.36 -37.23
CA LEU A 53 4.45 15.31 -36.44
C LEU A 53 3.42 16.33 -36.94
N ARG A 54 3.87 17.53 -37.33
CA ARG A 54 3.00 18.54 -37.97
C ARG A 54 2.45 18.06 -39.31
N TRP A 55 3.27 17.41 -40.14
CA TRP A 55 2.81 16.85 -41.40
C TRP A 55 1.75 15.77 -41.18
N PHE A 56 1.96 14.88 -40.21
CA PHE A 56 1.01 13.82 -39.86
C PHE A 56 -0.35 14.40 -39.43
N ALA A 57 -0.35 15.47 -38.61
CA ALA A 57 -1.57 16.18 -38.27
C ALA A 57 -2.30 16.72 -39.50
N TYR A 58 -1.57 17.25 -40.50
CA TYR A 58 -2.16 17.75 -41.73
C TYR A 58 -2.73 16.63 -42.61
N LEU A 59 -2.03 15.50 -42.70
CA LEU A 59 -2.50 14.30 -43.40
C LEU A 59 -3.81 13.80 -42.80
N VAL A 60 -3.84 13.51 -41.49
CA VAL A 60 -5.03 12.99 -40.79
C VAL A 60 -6.22 13.93 -40.92
N ASN A 61 -5.97 15.23 -40.86
CA ASN A 61 -7.03 16.24 -40.99
C ASN A 61 -7.50 16.47 -42.44
N GLY A 62 -6.97 15.72 -43.43
CA GLY A 62 -7.34 15.86 -44.85
C GLY A 62 -6.85 17.16 -45.48
N LEU A 63 -5.87 17.83 -44.87
CA LEU A 63 -5.26 19.06 -45.39
C LEU A 63 -4.15 18.77 -46.41
N ILE A 64 -3.70 17.51 -46.45
CA ILE A 64 -2.80 16.93 -47.44
C ILE A 64 -3.48 15.63 -47.91
N ARG A 65 -3.43 15.35 -49.22
CA ARG A 65 -4.16 14.24 -49.86
C ARG A 65 -5.66 14.23 -49.50
N PRO A 66 -6.41 15.31 -49.80
CA PRO A 66 -7.81 15.47 -49.38
C PRO A 66 -8.78 14.46 -50.01
N ASP A 67 -8.37 13.77 -51.09
CA ASP A 67 -9.17 12.76 -51.78
C ASP A 67 -9.06 11.35 -51.15
N GLU A 68 -8.22 11.19 -50.11
CA GLU A 68 -7.97 9.93 -49.40
C GLU A 68 -8.52 10.00 -47.95
N ASP A 69 -9.06 8.88 -47.44
CA ASP A 69 -9.39 8.78 -46.01
C ASP A 69 -8.14 8.48 -45.18
N ASN A 70 -7.47 9.56 -44.77
CA ASN A 70 -6.29 9.50 -43.93
C ASN A 70 -6.59 9.48 -42.43
N SER A 71 -7.87 9.39 -42.02
CA SER A 71 -8.24 9.38 -40.59
C SER A 71 -7.70 8.17 -39.84
N ARG A 72 -7.32 7.11 -40.56
CA ARG A 72 -6.79 5.84 -40.05
C ARG A 72 -5.27 5.70 -40.12
N ALA A 73 -4.57 6.73 -40.62
CA ALA A 73 -3.12 6.68 -40.73
C ALA A 73 -2.49 6.37 -39.37
N CYS A 74 -1.59 5.40 -39.31
CA CYS A 74 -0.88 4.99 -38.10
C CYS A 74 0.49 5.66 -38.04
N ALA A 75 0.97 5.94 -36.83
CA ALA A 75 2.27 6.53 -36.60
C ALA A 75 2.93 5.99 -35.34
N VAL A 76 4.26 5.95 -35.35
CA VAL A 76 5.09 5.62 -34.20
C VAL A 76 6.15 6.69 -34.01
N LEU A 77 6.35 7.17 -32.78
CA LEU A 77 7.46 8.08 -32.49
C LEU A 77 8.78 7.30 -32.42
N THR A 78 9.82 7.86 -33.01
CA THR A 78 11.18 7.30 -32.99
C THR A 78 12.16 8.11 -32.15
N ASP A 79 11.74 9.30 -31.71
CA ASP A 79 12.51 10.19 -30.84
C ASP A 79 11.56 11.11 -30.07
N ASP A 80 12.08 11.79 -29.05
CA ASP A 80 11.36 12.85 -28.36
C ASP A 80 11.11 14.05 -29.30
N ILE A 81 9.85 14.48 -29.39
CA ILE A 81 9.45 15.58 -30.26
C ILE A 81 9.47 16.88 -29.50
N VAL A 82 10.53 17.67 -29.66
CA VAL A 82 10.70 18.96 -28.97
C VAL A 82 10.34 20.12 -29.90
N PHE A 83 9.13 20.66 -29.76
CA PHE A 83 8.69 21.87 -30.48
C PHE A 83 9.35 23.12 -29.90
N ASN A 84 9.31 23.24 -28.58
CA ASN A 84 9.83 24.38 -27.83
C ASN A 84 10.45 23.90 -26.51
N THR A 85 11.36 24.68 -25.94
CA THR A 85 11.89 24.48 -24.58
C THR A 85 11.58 25.67 -23.71
N GLU A 86 11.33 25.43 -22.42
CA GLU A 86 10.98 26.47 -21.44
C GLU A 86 9.71 27.24 -21.82
N LEU A 87 8.74 26.55 -22.43
CA LEU A 87 7.50 27.17 -22.87
C LEU A 87 6.64 27.59 -21.67
N CYS A 88 6.48 26.74 -20.65
CA CYS A 88 5.62 26.97 -19.50
C CYS A 88 6.38 27.62 -18.33
N GLY A 89 5.83 28.72 -17.84
CA GLY A 89 6.13 29.29 -16.53
C GLY A 89 5.12 28.81 -15.48
N GLU A 90 5.02 29.50 -14.35
CA GLU A 90 4.18 29.07 -13.23
C GLU A 90 2.67 29.10 -13.55
N ASP A 91 2.19 30.15 -14.22
CA ASP A 91 0.77 30.40 -14.52
C ASP A 91 0.50 30.68 -16.01
N THR A 92 1.53 30.76 -16.83
CA THR A 92 1.41 31.16 -18.24
C THR A 92 2.58 30.57 -19.01
N TYR A 93 2.57 30.72 -20.33
CA TYR A 93 3.78 30.52 -21.12
C TYR A 93 4.79 31.66 -20.90
N ASN A 94 6.09 31.36 -21.02
CA ASN A 94 7.20 32.31 -20.88
C ASN A 94 7.38 33.17 -22.14
N PHE A 95 7.11 32.61 -23.32
CA PHE A 95 7.18 33.32 -24.61
C PHE A 95 6.08 32.83 -25.55
N VAL A 96 5.85 33.57 -26.63
CA VAL A 96 4.91 33.17 -27.70
C VAL A 96 5.71 32.47 -28.81
N PRO A 97 5.53 31.16 -29.03
CA PRO A 97 6.19 30.46 -30.13
C PRO A 97 5.82 31.02 -31.51
N ALA A 98 6.73 30.84 -32.48
CA ALA A 98 6.56 31.31 -33.85
C ALA A 98 5.37 30.65 -34.57
N ALA A 99 5.06 29.41 -34.21
CA ALA A 99 3.96 28.64 -34.78
C ALA A 99 3.05 28.03 -33.72
N ARG A 100 1.80 27.80 -34.10
CA ARG A 100 0.78 27.16 -33.24
C ARG A 100 0.54 25.73 -33.69
N TRP A 101 0.32 24.85 -32.71
CA TRP A 101 -0.15 23.50 -32.95
C TRP A 101 -1.59 23.49 -33.50
N GLU A 102 -1.92 22.45 -34.26
CA GLU A 102 -3.26 22.11 -34.71
C GLU A 102 -3.50 20.65 -34.33
N SER A 103 -4.54 20.41 -33.53
CA SER A 103 -4.82 19.09 -32.99
C SER A 103 -5.03 18.05 -34.10
N ILE A 104 -4.51 16.84 -33.92
CA ILE A 104 -4.77 15.73 -34.84
C ILE A 104 -6.25 15.33 -34.74
N GLY A 105 -6.95 15.23 -35.86
CA GLY A 105 -8.36 14.84 -35.89
C GLY A 105 -9.34 15.93 -35.44
N PHE A 106 -9.07 17.20 -35.79
CA PHE A 106 -10.00 18.31 -35.54
C PHE A 106 -11.07 18.46 -36.63
N THR A 107 -10.78 18.04 -37.87
CA THR A 107 -11.75 18.05 -39.00
C THR A 107 -12.54 16.75 -39.05
N THR A 108 -11.84 15.62 -38.88
CA THR A 108 -12.37 14.26 -38.86
C THR A 108 -11.81 13.54 -37.63
N SER A 109 -12.62 12.76 -36.91
CA SER A 109 -12.11 12.06 -35.72
C SER A 109 -11.01 11.08 -36.11
N TYR A 110 -9.92 11.04 -35.34
CA TYR A 110 -8.81 10.12 -35.54
C TYR A 110 -9.23 8.68 -35.26
N LYS A 111 -8.89 7.76 -36.17
CA LYS A 111 -9.25 6.34 -36.13
C LYS A 111 -8.04 5.41 -36.34
N GLY A 112 -6.85 6.00 -36.43
CA GLY A 112 -5.59 5.26 -36.58
C GLY A 112 -5.00 4.85 -35.23
N HIS A 113 -3.82 4.26 -35.29
CA HIS A 113 -3.01 3.92 -34.12
C HIS A 113 -1.80 4.84 -34.03
N PHE A 114 -1.75 5.67 -32.99
CA PHE A 114 -0.59 6.50 -32.66
C PHE A 114 0.12 5.90 -31.44
N ASN A 115 1.34 5.42 -31.64
CA ASN A 115 2.17 4.87 -30.58
C ASN A 115 3.33 5.82 -30.30
N GLY A 116 3.32 6.48 -29.15
CA GLY A 116 4.42 7.33 -28.71
C GLY A 116 5.70 6.54 -28.40
N ASN A 117 5.63 5.22 -28.29
CA ASN A 117 6.80 4.36 -28.13
C ASN A 117 7.67 4.77 -26.92
N GLY A 118 7.04 5.32 -25.88
CA GLY A 118 7.69 5.84 -24.68
C GLY A 118 8.31 7.23 -24.81
N HIS A 119 8.26 7.85 -25.99
CA HIS A 119 8.75 9.21 -26.22
C HIS A 119 7.79 10.28 -25.75
N ILE A 120 8.33 11.49 -25.61
CA ILE A 120 7.54 12.67 -25.23
C ILE A 120 7.33 13.62 -26.41
N VAL A 121 6.26 14.40 -26.31
CA VAL A 121 6.06 15.64 -27.07
C VAL A 121 6.22 16.80 -26.10
N ARG A 122 7.28 17.59 -26.30
CA ARG A 122 7.64 18.73 -25.44
C ARG A 122 7.41 20.06 -26.13
N GLY A 123 6.92 21.06 -25.38
CA GLY A 123 6.85 22.43 -25.88
C GLY A 123 5.71 22.69 -26.86
N LEU A 124 4.67 21.86 -26.85
CA LEU A 124 3.54 22.04 -27.75
C LEU A 124 2.75 23.30 -27.35
N TYR A 125 2.49 24.18 -28.33
CA TYR A 125 1.79 25.45 -28.09
C TYR A 125 0.52 25.53 -28.92
N PHE A 126 -0.62 25.28 -28.27
CA PHE A 126 -1.94 25.50 -28.85
C PHE A 126 -2.58 26.73 -28.21
N ASN A 127 -2.91 27.75 -29.01
CA ASN A 127 -3.56 28.96 -28.52
C ASN A 127 -4.68 29.41 -29.47
N ASN A 128 -5.90 28.94 -29.19
CA ASN A 128 -7.10 29.35 -29.90
C ASN A 128 -8.33 29.30 -28.98
N ASN A 129 -8.73 30.46 -28.47
CA ASN A 129 -9.85 30.63 -27.55
C ASN A 129 -11.24 30.37 -28.15
N THR A 130 -11.33 30.04 -29.45
CA THR A 130 -12.59 29.68 -30.13
C THR A 130 -12.69 28.20 -30.46
N ALA A 131 -11.59 27.46 -30.37
CA ALA A 131 -11.52 26.06 -30.77
C ALA A 131 -12.16 25.13 -29.73
N TYR A 132 -12.89 24.14 -30.22
CA TYR A 132 -13.49 23.07 -29.42
C TYR A 132 -12.71 21.78 -29.63
N ALA A 133 -12.66 20.93 -28.61
CA ALA A 133 -11.99 19.63 -28.66
C ALA A 133 -10.51 19.79 -29.05
N VAL A 134 -9.67 20.14 -28.08
CA VAL A 134 -8.26 20.48 -28.30
C VAL A 134 -7.32 19.74 -27.35
N GLY A 135 -6.11 19.47 -27.85
CA GLY A 135 -5.03 18.72 -27.21
C GLY A 135 -3.98 18.37 -28.26
N LEU A 136 -3.14 17.36 -28.01
CA LEU A 136 -2.37 16.72 -29.09
C LEU A 136 -3.32 16.24 -30.20
N PHE A 137 -4.41 15.59 -29.78
CA PHE A 137 -5.55 15.20 -30.60
C PHE A 137 -6.77 16.09 -30.30
N GLY A 138 -7.55 16.38 -31.33
CA GLY A 138 -8.84 17.04 -31.16
C GLY A 138 -9.87 16.02 -30.71
N LYS A 139 -10.14 15.05 -31.58
CA LYS A 139 -11.09 13.96 -31.33
C LYS A 139 -10.47 12.62 -31.69
N ILE A 140 -10.49 11.70 -30.74
CA ILE A 140 -10.21 10.28 -30.97
C ILE A 140 -11.57 9.58 -31.16
N GLY A 141 -11.76 8.91 -32.29
CA GLY A 141 -12.96 8.15 -32.62
C GLY A 141 -12.91 6.70 -32.10
N PRO A 142 -14.00 5.93 -32.26
CA PRO A 142 -14.13 4.57 -31.69
C PRO A 142 -13.03 3.55 -32.05
N GLU A 143 -12.35 3.74 -33.17
CA GLU A 143 -11.26 2.87 -33.62
C GLU A 143 -9.87 3.45 -33.33
N GLY A 144 -9.82 4.71 -32.87
CA GLY A 144 -8.57 5.40 -32.61
C GLY A 144 -7.91 4.88 -31.35
N LYS A 145 -6.61 4.61 -31.43
CA LYS A 145 -5.76 4.27 -30.28
C LYS A 145 -4.61 5.26 -30.19
N VAL A 146 -4.44 5.86 -29.02
CA VAL A 146 -3.29 6.71 -28.68
C VAL A 146 -2.63 6.13 -27.45
N GLU A 147 -1.36 5.75 -27.55
CA GLU A 147 -0.67 5.13 -26.42
C GLU A 147 0.79 5.52 -26.27
N ASN A 148 1.35 5.31 -25.07
CA ASN A 148 2.77 5.41 -24.76
C ASN A 148 3.40 6.77 -25.11
N VAL A 149 2.69 7.88 -24.87
CA VAL A 149 3.18 9.25 -25.13
C VAL A 149 3.05 10.15 -23.91
N GLY A 150 4.14 10.86 -23.59
CA GLY A 150 4.16 11.93 -22.59
C GLY A 150 4.01 13.31 -23.22
N MET A 151 3.21 14.18 -22.62
CA MET A 151 3.13 15.60 -22.98
C MET A 151 3.87 16.41 -21.91
N GLU A 152 4.92 17.14 -22.28
CA GLU A 152 5.70 17.95 -21.34
C GLU A 152 5.82 19.40 -21.78
N ASP A 153 6.00 20.31 -20.82
CA ASP A 153 6.23 21.74 -21.07
C ASP A 153 5.23 22.32 -22.09
N THR A 154 3.96 21.90 -22.00
CA THR A 154 2.97 22.14 -23.03
C THR A 154 1.93 23.16 -22.58
N TYR A 155 1.53 24.05 -23.49
CA TYR A 155 0.45 25.00 -23.28
C TYR A 155 -0.71 24.76 -24.24
N VAL A 156 -1.92 24.53 -23.71
CA VAL A 156 -3.14 24.36 -24.51
C VAL A 156 -4.22 25.34 -24.04
N LEU A 157 -4.61 26.27 -24.89
CA LEU A 157 -5.74 27.17 -24.70
C LEU A 157 -6.85 26.93 -25.74
N GLY A 158 -8.00 26.46 -25.28
CA GLY A 158 -9.21 26.23 -26.08
C GLY A 158 -10.45 26.94 -25.53
N LYS A 159 -11.59 26.76 -26.20
CA LYS A 159 -12.91 27.24 -25.75
C LYS A 159 -13.61 26.25 -24.82
N SER A 160 -13.65 24.97 -25.18
CA SER A 160 -14.21 23.86 -24.41
C SER A 160 -13.62 22.53 -24.89
N ASP A 161 -13.73 21.52 -24.04
CA ASP A 161 -13.25 20.16 -24.26
C ASP A 161 -11.74 20.20 -24.49
N VAL A 162 -11.04 20.70 -23.48
CA VAL A 162 -9.59 20.84 -23.47
C VAL A 162 -9.00 19.67 -22.70
N GLY A 163 -8.09 18.93 -23.34
CA GLY A 163 -7.23 17.95 -22.67
C GLY A 163 -5.79 18.08 -23.16
N GLY A 164 -4.83 17.51 -22.43
CA GLY A 164 -3.44 17.48 -22.90
C GLY A 164 -3.26 16.50 -24.06
N ILE A 165 -3.78 15.28 -23.92
CA ILE A 165 -3.74 14.24 -24.96
C ILE A 165 -4.85 14.46 -25.98
N ALA A 166 -6.10 14.60 -25.54
CA ALA A 166 -7.24 14.74 -26.45
C ALA A 166 -8.31 15.70 -25.93
N GLY A 167 -8.98 16.41 -26.83
CA GLY A 167 -10.18 17.15 -26.46
C GLY A 167 -11.35 16.22 -26.11
N GLN A 168 -11.60 15.24 -26.97
CA GLN A 168 -12.63 14.22 -26.80
C GLN A 168 -12.05 12.83 -27.13
N ASN A 169 -12.35 11.85 -26.27
CA ASN A 169 -12.00 10.46 -26.50
C ASN A 169 -13.26 9.60 -26.63
N ASN A 170 -13.40 8.88 -27.75
CA ASN A 170 -14.34 7.77 -27.92
C ASN A 170 -13.62 6.46 -28.27
N GLY A 171 -12.28 6.48 -28.36
CA GLY A 171 -11.44 5.31 -28.63
C GLY A 171 -10.67 4.90 -27.38
N VAL A 172 -9.38 4.63 -27.53
CA VAL A 172 -8.50 4.20 -26.43
C VAL A 172 -7.37 5.21 -26.22
N VAL A 173 -7.19 5.65 -24.98
CA VAL A 173 -6.01 6.41 -24.50
C VAL A 173 -5.34 5.60 -23.40
N GLU A 174 -4.10 5.19 -23.61
CA GLU A 174 -3.41 4.22 -22.75
C GLU A 174 -1.97 4.63 -22.48
N ASN A 175 -1.45 4.46 -21.27
CA ASN A 175 -0.04 4.74 -20.96
C ASN A 175 0.41 6.15 -21.38
N CYS A 176 -0.42 7.16 -21.08
CA CYS A 176 -0.15 8.54 -21.44
C CYS A 176 -0.05 9.43 -20.21
N TYR A 177 0.75 10.49 -20.29
CA TYR A 177 0.79 11.48 -19.23
C TYR A 177 0.86 12.91 -19.73
N VAL A 178 0.45 13.86 -18.88
CA VAL A 178 0.46 15.29 -19.20
C VAL A 178 1.06 16.09 -18.06
N ARG A 179 2.08 16.90 -18.40
CA ARG A 179 2.67 17.94 -17.56
C ARG A 179 2.73 19.23 -18.37
N GLY A 180 2.04 20.26 -17.89
CA GLY A 180 1.93 21.52 -18.62
C GLY A 180 0.79 22.39 -18.10
N ILE A 181 0.38 23.37 -18.89
CA ILE A 181 -0.70 24.29 -18.57
C ILE A 181 -1.84 24.08 -19.57
N LEU A 182 -3.00 23.70 -19.06
CA LEU A 182 -4.22 23.59 -19.84
C LEU A 182 -5.18 24.70 -19.42
N LYS A 183 -5.76 25.40 -20.38
CA LYS A 183 -6.58 26.58 -20.14
C LYS A 183 -7.82 26.57 -21.02
N VAL A 184 -8.92 27.05 -20.45
CA VAL A 184 -10.15 27.33 -21.17
C VAL A 184 -10.46 28.81 -21.17
N HIS A 185 -11.04 29.28 -22.26
CA HIS A 185 -11.53 30.64 -22.40
C HIS A 185 -13.02 30.62 -22.76
N SER A 186 -13.90 30.73 -21.77
CA SER A 186 -15.30 31.06 -22.00
C SER A 186 -15.99 31.43 -20.69
N SER A 187 -17.07 32.21 -20.78
CA SER A 187 -17.96 32.59 -19.67
C SER A 187 -19.24 31.73 -19.64
N SER A 188 -19.26 30.59 -20.33
CA SER A 188 -20.39 29.65 -20.37
C SER A 188 -20.29 28.56 -19.30
N THR A 189 -21.42 27.96 -18.95
CA THR A 189 -21.54 26.95 -17.88
C THR A 189 -21.34 25.51 -18.34
N SER A 190 -21.00 25.28 -19.61
CA SER A 190 -20.81 23.96 -20.22
C SER A 190 -19.44 23.87 -20.86
N ILE A 191 -18.41 24.06 -20.03
CA ILE A 191 -17.00 24.02 -20.44
C ILE A 191 -16.36 22.84 -19.71
N ASN A 192 -15.64 22.02 -20.47
CA ASN A 192 -14.96 20.83 -19.95
C ASN A 192 -13.45 21.00 -20.12
N ILE A 193 -12.69 20.83 -19.04
CA ILE A 193 -11.23 20.75 -19.05
C ILE A 193 -10.74 19.57 -18.23
N GLY A 194 -9.95 18.70 -18.84
CA GLY A 194 -9.36 17.53 -18.19
C GLY A 194 -7.85 17.51 -18.30
N GLY A 195 -7.16 16.92 -17.33
CA GLY A 195 -5.71 16.77 -17.37
C GLY A 195 -5.22 15.93 -18.56
N ILE A 196 -5.89 14.82 -18.84
CA ILE A 196 -5.58 13.93 -19.97
C ILE A 196 -6.51 14.22 -21.14
N VAL A 197 -7.82 14.06 -20.93
CA VAL A 197 -8.85 14.30 -21.96
C VAL A 197 -9.93 15.26 -21.48
N GLY A 198 -10.45 16.12 -22.35
CA GLY A 198 -11.57 17.01 -21.97
C GLY A 198 -12.84 16.22 -21.60
N ILE A 199 -13.31 15.38 -22.52
CA ILE A 199 -14.44 14.47 -22.34
C ILE A 199 -14.03 13.05 -22.70
N ASN A 200 -14.42 12.09 -21.87
CA ASN A 200 -14.26 10.68 -22.14
C ASN A 200 -15.61 9.98 -22.39
N GLY A 201 -15.73 9.29 -23.53
CA GLY A 201 -16.76 8.32 -23.85
C GLY A 201 -16.19 7.00 -24.37
N GLY A 202 -14.86 6.82 -24.30
CA GLY A 202 -14.16 5.59 -24.62
C GLY A 202 -13.36 5.08 -23.42
N GLU A 203 -12.23 4.44 -23.66
CA GLU A 203 -11.37 3.87 -22.62
C GLU A 203 -10.17 4.77 -22.34
N MET A 204 -9.92 5.05 -21.06
CA MET A 204 -8.68 5.62 -20.57
C MET A 204 -8.07 4.69 -19.53
N ARG A 205 -6.82 4.29 -19.73
CA ARG A 205 -6.13 3.44 -18.75
C ARG A 205 -4.65 3.74 -18.55
N HIS A 206 -4.15 3.48 -17.35
CA HIS A 206 -2.75 3.65 -16.99
C HIS A 206 -2.21 5.05 -17.34
N CYS A 207 -2.98 6.10 -17.07
CA CYS A 207 -2.61 7.47 -17.40
C CYS A 207 -2.42 8.33 -16.15
N TYR A 208 -1.59 9.37 -16.22
CA TYR A 208 -1.55 10.35 -15.14
C TYR A 208 -1.33 11.80 -15.57
N SER A 209 -1.87 12.73 -14.79
CA SER A 209 -1.74 14.17 -15.06
C SER A 209 -1.18 14.91 -13.86
N THR A 210 -0.18 15.74 -14.10
CA THR A 210 0.27 16.80 -13.18
C THR A 210 0.03 18.17 -13.81
N ALA A 211 -0.84 18.23 -14.82
CA ALA A 211 -1.10 19.44 -15.58
C ALA A 211 -1.88 20.47 -14.76
N LYS A 212 -1.41 21.71 -14.79
CA LYS A 212 -2.10 22.84 -14.17
C LYS A 212 -3.32 23.23 -15.01
N LEU A 213 -4.50 23.08 -14.43
CA LEU A 213 -5.76 23.45 -15.09
C LEU A 213 -6.17 24.89 -14.73
N MET A 214 -6.15 25.78 -15.71
CA MET A 214 -6.60 27.17 -15.58
C MET A 214 -8.03 27.34 -16.09
N LYS A 215 -8.98 27.41 -15.15
CA LYS A 215 -10.40 27.53 -15.43
C LYS A 215 -11.06 28.59 -14.54
N GLY A 216 -12.18 29.14 -14.98
CA GLY A 216 -13.06 29.94 -14.12
C GLY A 216 -13.85 29.06 -13.13
N ASP A 217 -14.38 29.67 -12.08
CA ASP A 217 -15.03 28.95 -10.96
C ASP A 217 -16.25 28.11 -11.39
N ALA A 218 -16.99 28.55 -12.42
CA ALA A 218 -18.20 27.89 -12.92
C ALA A 218 -17.93 26.75 -13.93
N ILE A 219 -16.66 26.36 -14.12
CA ILE A 219 -16.23 25.39 -15.12
C ILE A 219 -15.98 24.03 -14.48
N LEU A 220 -16.45 22.96 -15.13
CA LEU A 220 -16.11 21.59 -14.74
C LEU A 220 -14.66 21.30 -15.12
N GLY A 221 -13.85 20.98 -14.11
CA GLY A 221 -12.47 20.57 -14.28
C GLY A 221 -12.25 19.23 -13.60
N GLY A 222 -11.54 18.32 -14.27
CA GLY A 222 -11.18 17.02 -13.73
C GLY A 222 -9.70 16.75 -13.90
N GLY A 223 -9.01 16.31 -12.84
CA GLY A 223 -7.59 15.97 -12.90
C GLY A 223 -7.25 14.94 -14.00
N ILE A 224 -8.17 14.05 -14.37
CA ILE A 224 -8.05 13.14 -15.53
C ILE A 224 -8.92 13.62 -16.69
N CYS A 225 -10.24 13.71 -16.49
CA CYS A 225 -11.19 14.24 -17.45
C CYS A 225 -12.28 15.06 -16.78
N ALA A 226 -12.81 16.10 -17.43
CA ALA A 226 -13.90 16.87 -16.83
C ALA A 226 -15.19 16.05 -16.75
N VAL A 227 -15.51 15.29 -17.81
CA VAL A 227 -16.72 14.48 -17.91
C VAL A 227 -16.38 13.08 -18.41
N ASN A 228 -16.82 12.07 -17.67
CA ASN A 228 -16.87 10.68 -18.13
C ASN A 228 -18.32 10.30 -18.44
N TYR A 229 -18.61 9.95 -19.69
CA TYR A 229 -19.92 9.47 -20.12
C TYR A 229 -20.19 8.04 -19.64
N VAL A 230 -21.45 7.61 -19.75
CA VAL A 230 -21.95 6.32 -19.26
C VAL A 230 -21.15 5.13 -19.80
N ASP A 231 -20.75 5.18 -21.07
CA ASP A 231 -19.96 4.11 -21.72
C ASP A 231 -18.44 4.31 -21.54
N GLY A 232 -18.02 5.39 -20.89
CA GLY A 232 -16.61 5.72 -20.69
C GLY A 232 -16.00 4.97 -19.51
N ILE A 233 -14.79 4.44 -19.70
CA ILE A 233 -14.02 3.73 -18.67
C ILE A 233 -12.79 4.54 -18.30
N ILE A 234 -12.54 4.69 -16.99
CA ILE A 234 -11.30 5.23 -16.45
C ILE A 234 -10.69 4.17 -15.54
N TRP A 235 -9.58 3.55 -15.96
CA TRP A 235 -8.92 2.50 -15.20
C TRP A 235 -7.48 2.88 -14.83
N ASN A 236 -7.10 2.67 -13.58
CA ASN A 236 -5.72 2.85 -13.14
C ASN A 236 -5.11 4.23 -13.51
N CYS A 237 -5.87 5.31 -13.29
CA CYS A 237 -5.46 6.67 -13.65
C CYS A 237 -5.22 7.56 -12.41
N TYR A 238 -4.24 8.45 -12.47
CA TYR A 238 -3.85 9.28 -11.31
C TYR A 238 -3.68 10.75 -11.65
N HIS A 239 -4.01 11.64 -10.72
CA HIS A 239 -3.68 13.05 -10.90
C HIS A 239 -3.10 13.66 -9.64
N GLU A 240 -2.21 14.64 -9.82
CA GLU A 240 -1.61 15.34 -8.69
C GLU A 240 -2.63 16.24 -7.98
N ALA A 241 -2.61 16.20 -6.66
CA ALA A 241 -3.39 17.09 -5.82
C ALA A 241 -3.00 18.56 -6.11
N GLY A 242 -3.99 19.43 -6.31
CA GLY A 242 -3.77 20.83 -6.70
C GLY A 242 -4.10 21.15 -8.16
N CYS A 243 -4.29 20.16 -9.03
CA CYS A 243 -4.69 20.35 -10.44
C CYS A 243 -6.19 20.72 -10.65
N SER A 244 -6.93 21.13 -9.60
CA SER A 244 -8.39 21.34 -9.56
C SER A 244 -9.24 20.05 -9.61
N GLN A 245 -10.53 20.14 -9.22
CA GLN A 245 -11.45 19.10 -8.72
C GLN A 245 -11.43 17.71 -9.39
N THR A 246 -11.98 16.70 -8.68
CA THR A 246 -12.16 15.33 -9.18
C THR A 246 -13.02 15.30 -10.45
N SER A 247 -12.68 14.42 -11.41
CA SER A 247 -13.48 14.16 -12.62
C SER A 247 -14.97 13.99 -12.29
N VAL A 248 -15.86 14.61 -13.08
CA VAL A 248 -17.32 14.43 -12.93
C VAL A 248 -17.74 13.18 -13.70
N ASN A 249 -18.08 12.12 -12.97
CA ASN A 249 -18.69 10.93 -13.55
C ASN A 249 -20.20 11.17 -13.66
N LEU A 250 -20.74 11.11 -14.88
CA LEU A 250 -22.16 11.34 -15.09
C LEU A 250 -23.03 10.17 -14.66
N ASP A 251 -22.45 8.98 -14.46
CA ASP A 251 -23.07 7.86 -13.74
C ASP A 251 -21.96 6.98 -13.12
N ASN A 252 -22.20 6.48 -11.91
CA ASN A 252 -21.31 5.60 -11.15
C ASN A 252 -21.15 4.23 -11.84
N ALA A 253 -20.29 4.15 -12.87
CA ALA A 253 -19.88 2.87 -13.42
C ALA A 253 -18.97 2.15 -12.41
N GLU A 254 -19.49 1.08 -11.81
CA GLU A 254 -18.67 0.04 -11.18
C GLU A 254 -17.51 -0.28 -12.15
N GLY A 255 -16.26 0.00 -11.73
CA GLY A 255 -15.08 -0.21 -12.57
C GLY A 255 -14.23 1.03 -12.82
N ASN A 256 -14.69 2.25 -12.53
CA ASN A 256 -13.80 3.42 -12.59
C ASN A 256 -12.78 3.39 -11.43
N ARG A 257 -11.48 3.37 -11.75
CA ARG A 257 -10.36 3.38 -10.82
C ARG A 257 -9.44 4.57 -11.12
N TYR A 258 -9.67 5.69 -10.43
CA TYR A 258 -8.75 6.83 -10.46
C TYR A 258 -8.62 7.50 -9.10
N ALA A 259 -7.50 8.18 -8.85
CA ALA A 259 -7.25 8.84 -7.57
C ALA A 259 -6.51 10.18 -7.72
N SER A 260 -6.85 11.11 -6.82
CA SER A 260 -6.02 12.27 -6.51
C SER A 260 -4.91 11.85 -5.57
N VAL A 261 -3.66 12.21 -5.87
CA VAL A 261 -2.49 11.81 -5.10
C VAL A 261 -1.61 13.03 -4.84
N GLU A 262 -1.18 13.22 -3.60
CA GLU A 262 -0.23 14.27 -3.24
C GLU A 262 1.12 14.06 -3.94
N THR A 263 1.90 15.13 -4.11
CA THR A 263 3.22 15.09 -4.75
C THR A 263 4.14 14.03 -4.13
N SER A 264 4.09 13.84 -2.81
CA SER A 264 4.89 12.81 -2.12
C SER A 264 4.53 11.38 -2.55
N GLY A 265 3.26 11.12 -2.87
CA GLY A 265 2.81 9.82 -3.39
C GLY A 265 3.25 9.59 -4.83
N PHE A 266 3.31 10.64 -5.65
CA PHE A 266 3.92 10.56 -6.98
C PHE A 266 5.42 10.31 -6.90
N ASN A 267 6.11 10.95 -5.95
CA ASN A 267 7.56 10.81 -5.81
C ASN A 267 7.99 9.49 -5.17
N SER A 268 7.11 8.78 -4.45
CA SER A 268 7.51 7.58 -3.69
C SER A 268 7.74 6.33 -4.54
N GLY A 269 7.39 6.33 -5.82
CA GLY A 269 7.34 5.11 -6.65
C GLY A 269 5.99 4.41 -6.65
N LYS A 270 5.10 4.74 -5.71
CA LYS A 270 3.76 4.14 -5.60
C LYS A 270 2.98 4.21 -6.91
N ILE A 271 2.97 5.39 -7.54
CA ILE A 271 2.18 5.60 -8.77
C ILE A 271 2.81 4.90 -9.96
N ALA A 272 4.14 4.85 -10.07
CA ALA A 272 4.79 4.07 -11.12
C ALA A 272 4.49 2.57 -10.98
N TRP A 273 4.56 2.01 -9.77
CA TRP A 273 4.20 0.60 -9.52
C TRP A 273 2.74 0.33 -9.86
N LEU A 274 1.82 1.19 -9.42
CA LEU A 274 0.39 1.04 -9.72
C LEU A 274 0.12 1.13 -11.22
N LEU A 275 0.71 2.10 -11.94
CA LEU A 275 0.56 2.23 -13.39
C LEU A 275 1.06 0.98 -14.13
N GLN A 276 2.14 0.35 -13.65
CA GLN A 276 2.68 -0.90 -14.19
C GLN A 276 1.85 -2.14 -13.83
N GLU A 277 0.99 -2.07 -12.82
CA GLU A 277 0.12 -3.17 -12.40
C GLU A 277 -0.69 -3.69 -13.61
N GLU A 278 -0.81 -5.01 -13.74
CA GLU A 278 -1.48 -5.74 -14.84
C GLU A 278 -0.77 -5.69 -16.22
N GLN A 279 0.32 -4.92 -16.35
CA GLN A 279 1.14 -4.86 -17.58
C GLN A 279 2.34 -5.81 -17.48
N ILE A 280 2.15 -7.09 -17.81
CA ILE A 280 3.17 -8.14 -17.53
C ILE A 280 4.13 -8.46 -18.70
N GLU A 281 3.80 -8.04 -19.92
CA GLU A 281 4.60 -8.39 -21.11
C GLU A 281 5.83 -7.50 -21.26
N GLU A 282 5.71 -6.23 -20.92
CA GLU A 282 6.78 -5.23 -21.03
C GLU A 282 6.72 -4.23 -19.87
N THR A 283 7.89 -3.74 -19.46
CA THR A 283 7.97 -2.61 -18.53
C THR A 283 7.64 -1.32 -19.28
N VAL A 284 6.48 -0.75 -18.98
CA VAL A 284 5.99 0.50 -19.58
C VAL A 284 6.28 1.68 -18.68
N TRP A 285 6.10 1.51 -17.37
CA TRP A 285 6.28 2.54 -16.37
C TRP A 285 7.45 2.20 -15.44
N GLY A 286 8.31 3.19 -15.23
CA GLY A 286 9.37 3.15 -14.24
C GLY A 286 9.56 4.50 -13.57
N GLN A 287 10.37 4.50 -12.52
CA GLN A 287 10.67 5.70 -11.74
C GLN A 287 11.87 5.45 -10.84
N ILE A 288 12.67 6.48 -10.59
CA ILE A 288 13.61 6.50 -9.48
C ILE A 288 12.85 6.91 -8.20
N CYS A 289 12.70 5.99 -7.25
CA CYS A 289 11.96 6.22 -6.01
C CYS A 289 12.57 7.38 -5.22
N GLY A 290 11.72 8.33 -4.81
CA GLY A 290 12.11 9.58 -4.14
C GLY A 290 12.51 10.72 -5.09
N GLU A 291 12.74 10.45 -6.38
CA GLU A 291 13.23 11.42 -7.36
C GLU A 291 12.29 11.54 -8.57
N GLY A 292 11.49 12.60 -8.60
CA GLY A 292 10.63 12.91 -9.74
C GLY A 292 9.38 12.04 -9.83
N TYR A 293 8.83 11.93 -11.04
CA TYR A 293 7.52 11.34 -11.34
C TYR A 293 7.67 10.11 -12.25
N PRO A 294 6.63 9.25 -12.38
CA PRO A 294 6.65 8.11 -13.29
C PRO A 294 7.01 8.51 -14.73
N GLN A 295 7.83 7.69 -15.39
CA GLN A 295 8.28 7.89 -16.76
C GLN A 295 7.96 6.66 -17.62
N LEU A 296 7.74 6.89 -18.91
CA LEU A 296 7.54 5.82 -19.88
C LEU A 296 8.89 5.19 -20.25
N ARG A 297 8.94 3.87 -20.40
CA ARG A 297 10.14 3.09 -20.78
C ARG A 297 11.38 3.41 -19.96
N ASP A 298 11.20 3.65 -18.67
CA ASP A 298 12.33 3.84 -17.77
C ASP A 298 12.85 2.46 -17.33
N ASP A 299 14.16 2.22 -17.50
CA ASP A 299 14.89 1.00 -17.07
C ASP A 299 14.99 0.91 -15.52
N LYS A 300 14.06 1.55 -14.82
CA LYS A 300 13.98 1.70 -13.37
C LYS A 300 12.63 1.16 -12.88
N PRO A 301 12.44 -0.17 -12.92
CA PRO A 301 11.24 -0.77 -12.36
C PRO A 301 11.15 -0.43 -10.87
N VAL A 302 9.92 -0.19 -10.41
CA VAL A 302 9.60 -0.02 -9.00
C VAL A 302 9.03 -1.33 -8.48
N TYR A 303 9.44 -1.70 -7.27
CA TYR A 303 8.94 -2.88 -6.57
C TYR A 303 8.20 -2.47 -5.30
N LYS A 304 7.21 -3.27 -4.93
CA LYS A 304 6.40 -3.09 -3.73
C LYS A 304 6.90 -3.98 -2.61
N VAL A 305 7.20 -3.38 -1.46
CA VAL A 305 7.47 -4.07 -0.20
C VAL A 305 6.30 -3.83 0.72
N TYR A 306 5.56 -4.86 1.08
CA TYR A 306 4.30 -4.71 1.82
C TYR A 306 4.19 -5.67 2.99
N VAL A 307 3.67 -5.15 4.10
CA VAL A 307 3.49 -5.87 5.34
C VAL A 307 2.05 -6.35 5.44
N VAL A 308 1.86 -7.63 5.74
CA VAL A 308 0.55 -8.26 5.86
C VAL A 308 0.35 -8.90 7.23
N ARG A 309 -0.90 -8.90 7.70
CA ARG A 309 -1.38 -9.65 8.87
C ARG A 309 -2.74 -10.24 8.54
N ASP A 310 -2.95 -11.54 8.81
CA ASP A 310 -4.25 -12.21 8.57
C ASP A 310 -4.83 -12.04 7.15
N ALA A 311 -3.96 -11.88 6.16
CA ALA A 311 -4.24 -11.56 4.75
C ALA A 311 -4.54 -10.09 4.41
N ASP A 312 -4.64 -9.20 5.40
CA ASP A 312 -4.79 -7.77 5.19
C ASP A 312 -3.42 -7.09 5.02
N GLU A 313 -3.31 -6.21 4.01
CA GLU A 313 -2.15 -5.33 3.81
C GLU A 313 -2.24 -4.14 4.77
N LEU A 314 -1.25 -4.02 5.66
CA LEU A 314 -1.18 -2.96 6.66
C LEU A 314 -0.53 -1.70 6.09
N VAL A 315 0.64 -1.88 5.46
CA VAL A 315 1.45 -0.79 4.93
C VAL A 315 2.24 -1.26 3.71
N SER A 316 2.48 -0.32 2.80
CA SER A 316 3.24 -0.55 1.59
C SER A 316 4.29 0.52 1.38
N TYR A 317 5.49 0.04 1.07
CA TYR A 317 6.66 0.80 0.68
C TYR A 317 7.01 0.46 -0.76
N TYR A 318 7.76 1.36 -1.39
CA TYR A 318 8.15 1.22 -2.79
C TYR A 318 9.62 1.59 -2.93
N GLY A 319 10.35 0.84 -3.75
CA GLY A 319 11.77 1.03 -3.96
C GLY A 319 12.25 0.44 -5.28
N ASN A 320 13.41 0.88 -5.74
CA ASN A 320 14.11 0.28 -6.86
C ASN A 320 14.98 -0.90 -6.40
N MET A 321 15.46 -1.70 -7.36
CA MET A 321 16.36 -2.82 -7.11
C MET A 321 17.60 -2.38 -6.30
N GLY A 322 17.83 -3.02 -5.15
CA GLY A 322 18.96 -2.75 -4.26
C GLY A 322 18.70 -1.66 -3.21
N ASP A 323 17.55 -0.98 -3.25
CA ASP A 323 17.18 -0.01 -2.23
C ASP A 323 17.01 -0.69 -0.87
N THR A 324 17.26 0.08 0.18
CA THR A 324 17.15 -0.36 1.58
C THR A 324 15.94 0.33 2.20
N ILE A 325 14.91 -0.44 2.52
CA ILE A 325 13.67 0.05 3.14
C ILE A 325 13.68 -0.29 4.62
N VAL A 326 13.50 0.72 5.46
CA VAL A 326 13.29 0.56 6.91
C VAL A 326 11.80 0.58 7.19
N LEU A 327 11.30 -0.41 7.93
CA LEU A 327 9.89 -0.52 8.29
C LEU A 327 9.55 0.43 9.45
N THR A 328 9.41 1.72 9.15
CA THR A 328 9.33 2.80 10.15
C THR A 328 7.97 3.03 10.79
N ASP A 329 6.89 2.41 10.30
CA ASP A 329 5.51 2.70 10.76
C ASP A 329 5.01 1.78 11.89
N ARG A 330 5.90 1.18 12.67
CA ARG A 330 5.53 0.26 13.77
C ARG A 330 4.56 0.88 14.79
N ASP A 331 4.74 2.16 15.11
CA ASP A 331 3.88 2.88 16.06
C ASP A 331 2.43 3.01 15.57
N SER A 332 2.21 2.97 14.25
CA SER A 332 0.86 3.00 13.65
C SER A 332 0.14 1.65 13.70
N TRP A 333 0.86 0.58 14.07
CA TRP A 333 0.30 -0.77 14.12
C TRP A 333 -0.43 -1.04 15.44
N GLU A 334 -0.34 -0.11 16.42
CA GLU A 334 -0.91 -0.24 17.77
C GLU A 334 -0.44 -1.51 18.52
N MET A 335 0.81 -1.97 18.29
CA MET A 335 1.30 -3.25 18.85
C MET A 335 2.67 -3.11 19.53
N SER A 336 2.94 -3.96 20.52
CA SER A 336 4.25 -4.09 21.17
C SER A 336 5.17 -5.01 20.35
N GLU A 337 6.49 -4.77 20.40
CA GLU A 337 7.48 -5.57 19.65
C GLU A 337 7.53 -7.04 20.10
N ASP A 338 7.06 -7.33 21.31
CA ASP A 338 7.13 -8.66 21.92
C ASP A 338 5.96 -9.57 21.51
N GLU A 339 4.86 -9.01 21.00
CA GLU A 339 3.63 -9.74 20.65
C GLU A 339 3.65 -10.35 19.23
N TYR A 340 4.53 -9.90 18.32
CA TYR A 340 4.54 -10.34 16.93
C TYR A 340 5.95 -10.53 16.38
N CYS A 341 6.13 -11.50 15.48
CA CYS A 341 7.38 -11.74 14.78
C CYS A 341 7.18 -11.71 13.25
N PHE A 342 8.26 -11.36 12.53
CA PHE A 342 8.28 -11.48 11.09
C PHE A 342 8.49 -12.94 10.66
N ILE A 343 7.61 -13.45 9.81
CA ILE A 343 7.71 -14.80 9.25
C ILE A 343 8.07 -14.73 7.77
N GLY A 344 8.91 -15.67 7.32
CA GLY A 344 9.07 -15.97 5.89
C GLY A 344 10.11 -15.14 5.16
N THR A 345 10.92 -14.35 5.87
CA THR A 345 12.17 -13.84 5.30
C THR A 345 13.31 -14.20 6.26
N GLU A 346 14.23 -15.06 5.83
CA GLU A 346 15.44 -15.40 6.61
C GLU A 346 16.40 -14.20 6.78
N GLN A 347 15.99 -12.99 6.39
CA GLN A 347 16.82 -11.78 6.32
C GLN A 347 16.46 -10.69 7.35
N LEU A 348 15.37 -10.81 8.09
CA LEU A 348 14.97 -9.79 9.06
C LEU A 348 15.70 -9.98 10.41
N LEU A 349 16.95 -9.53 10.46
CA LEU A 349 17.70 -9.36 11.71
C LEU A 349 17.59 -7.93 12.27
N THR A 350 17.12 -6.94 11.49
CA THR A 350 17.25 -5.50 11.82
C THR A 350 16.19 -4.55 11.18
N ASP A 351 14.92 -4.95 11.05
CA ASP A 351 13.80 -4.10 10.57
C ASP A 351 13.95 -3.48 9.16
N THR A 352 14.91 -4.00 8.42
CA THR A 352 15.37 -3.44 7.16
C THR A 352 15.30 -4.49 6.08
N ILE A 353 14.82 -4.11 4.90
CA ILE A 353 14.66 -4.99 3.73
C ILE A 353 15.44 -4.40 2.57
N ILE A 354 16.25 -5.25 1.93
CA ILE A 354 16.87 -4.93 0.64
C ILE A 354 15.91 -5.34 -0.47
N VAL A 355 15.51 -4.40 -1.30
CA VAL A 355 14.58 -4.62 -2.41
C VAL A 355 15.27 -5.46 -3.48
N ASN A 356 14.71 -6.62 -3.80
CA ASN A 356 15.18 -7.52 -4.86
C ASN A 356 14.07 -7.99 -5.81
N GLY A 357 12.89 -7.35 -5.71
CA GLY A 357 11.63 -7.77 -6.29
C GLY A 357 10.47 -7.28 -5.42
N ASP A 358 9.24 -7.64 -5.76
CA ASP A 358 8.11 -7.46 -4.86
C ASP A 358 8.28 -8.37 -3.63
N VAL A 359 8.21 -7.79 -2.43
CA VAL A 359 8.44 -8.51 -1.17
C VAL A 359 7.19 -8.44 -0.30
N ARG A 360 6.69 -9.62 0.09
CA ARG A 360 5.63 -9.77 1.07
C ARG A 360 6.23 -10.10 2.43
N VAL A 361 6.00 -9.24 3.41
CA VAL A 361 6.44 -9.41 4.79
C VAL A 361 5.25 -9.86 5.63
N MET A 362 5.32 -11.04 6.24
CA MET A 362 4.22 -11.53 7.08
C MET A 362 4.48 -11.24 8.54
N LEU A 363 3.48 -10.68 9.22
CA LEU A 363 3.43 -10.62 10.68
C LEU A 363 2.59 -11.78 11.21
N ALA A 364 3.08 -12.42 12.26
CA ALA A 364 2.34 -13.42 13.01
C ALA A 364 2.58 -13.23 14.51
N GLU A 365 1.61 -13.68 15.31
CA GLU A 365 1.72 -13.66 16.77
C GLU A 365 2.98 -14.41 17.21
N ALA A 366 3.75 -13.80 18.10
CA ALA A 366 4.90 -14.43 18.71
C ALA A 366 4.42 -15.61 19.57
N THR A 367 5.09 -16.76 19.44
CA THR A 367 4.81 -17.94 20.25
C THR A 367 6.04 -18.39 20.99
N HIS A 368 5.84 -18.92 22.19
CA HIS A 368 6.90 -19.32 23.11
C HIS A 368 6.65 -20.74 23.63
N GLN A 369 7.73 -21.46 23.92
CA GLN A 369 7.69 -22.79 24.50
C GLN A 369 7.68 -22.72 26.03
N LEU A 370 6.67 -23.32 26.65
CA LEU A 370 6.63 -23.58 28.10
C LEU A 370 6.92 -25.06 28.34
N GLN A 371 8.15 -25.37 28.72
CA GLN A 371 8.59 -26.73 29.04
C GLN A 371 8.46 -27.00 30.54
N LEU A 372 7.67 -28.01 30.89
CA LEU A 372 7.53 -28.48 32.26
C LEU A 372 8.30 -29.78 32.48
N THR A 373 9.01 -29.87 33.60
CA THR A 373 9.81 -31.05 33.95
C THR A 373 9.56 -31.49 35.39
N CYS A 374 9.77 -32.77 35.68
CA CYS A 374 9.81 -33.31 37.04
C CYS A 374 10.72 -34.54 37.10
N GLU A 375 11.14 -34.93 38.29
CA GLU A 375 11.91 -36.16 38.48
C GLU A 375 11.02 -37.39 38.24
N ALA A 376 11.51 -38.32 37.41
CA ALA A 376 10.77 -39.52 37.04
C ALA A 376 10.37 -40.34 38.27
N GLY A 377 9.08 -40.70 38.35
CA GLY A 377 8.52 -41.51 39.43
C GLY A 377 8.19 -40.76 40.73
N ARG A 378 8.44 -39.44 40.79
CA ARG A 378 8.07 -38.62 41.97
C ARG A 378 6.79 -37.81 41.78
N GLY A 379 6.35 -37.61 40.55
CA GLY A 379 5.14 -36.88 40.21
C GLY A 379 4.97 -36.70 38.71
N GLU A 380 3.95 -35.95 38.34
CA GLU A 380 3.59 -35.56 36.98
C GLU A 380 3.42 -34.04 36.90
N VAL A 381 3.61 -33.47 35.70
CA VAL A 381 3.37 -32.04 35.43
C VAL A 381 2.45 -31.86 34.22
N ARG A 382 1.60 -30.83 34.24
CA ARG A 382 0.61 -30.51 33.20
C ARG A 382 0.61 -29.02 32.90
N GLY A 383 0.19 -28.66 31.68
CA GLY A 383 0.10 -27.25 31.23
C GLY A 383 1.29 -26.75 30.40
N GLY A 384 2.22 -27.63 30.01
CA GLY A 384 3.29 -27.28 29.07
C GLY A 384 2.83 -27.32 27.61
N GLY A 385 3.53 -26.61 26.72
CA GLY A 385 3.12 -26.47 25.33
C GLY A 385 3.74 -25.25 24.62
N THR A 386 3.13 -24.91 23.47
CA THR A 386 3.43 -23.69 22.71
C THR A 386 2.27 -22.74 22.89
N PHE A 387 2.56 -21.52 23.32
CA PHE A 387 1.55 -20.53 23.70
C PHE A 387 1.84 -19.18 23.06
N ALA A 388 0.82 -18.35 22.87
CA ALA A 388 1.01 -16.98 22.40
C ALA A 388 1.75 -16.15 23.47
N HIS A 389 2.50 -15.13 23.03
CA HIS A 389 3.12 -14.20 23.95
C HIS A 389 2.09 -13.51 24.86
N GLY A 390 2.36 -13.49 26.16
CA GLY A 390 1.46 -12.92 27.17
C GLY A 390 0.28 -13.84 27.54
N GLU A 391 0.17 -15.03 26.95
CA GLU A 391 -0.89 -15.98 27.30
C GLU A 391 -0.73 -16.46 28.75
N THR A 392 -1.82 -16.37 29.53
CA THR A 392 -1.86 -16.90 30.90
C THR A 392 -2.26 -18.36 30.87
N VAL A 393 -1.33 -19.24 31.25
CA VAL A 393 -1.51 -20.68 31.26
C VAL A 393 -1.52 -21.21 32.69
N VAL A 394 -2.44 -22.14 32.98
CA VAL A 394 -2.46 -22.85 34.27
C VAL A 394 -1.53 -24.07 34.18
N ILE A 395 -0.53 -24.11 35.07
CA ILE A 395 0.37 -25.25 35.23
C ILE A 395 0.05 -25.99 36.53
N GLU A 396 0.23 -27.31 36.52
CA GLU A 396 -0.06 -28.17 37.67
C GLU A 396 1.04 -29.21 37.86
N ALA A 397 1.44 -29.44 39.12
CA ALA A 397 2.34 -30.48 39.56
C ALA A 397 1.60 -31.44 40.51
N ILE A 398 1.51 -32.71 40.11
CA ILE A 398 0.79 -33.76 40.85
C ILE A 398 1.81 -34.71 41.47
N ALA A 399 1.87 -34.79 42.79
CA ALA A 399 2.79 -35.68 43.48
C ALA A 399 2.38 -37.16 43.32
N ALA A 400 3.36 -38.04 43.11
CA ALA A 400 3.15 -39.48 43.14
C ALA A 400 2.95 -39.97 44.60
N GLU A 401 2.43 -41.17 44.77
CA GLU A 401 2.25 -41.78 46.09
C GLU A 401 3.58 -41.80 46.88
N GLY A 402 3.55 -41.34 48.13
CA GLY A 402 4.73 -41.25 48.99
C GLY A 402 5.57 -39.99 48.78
N TYR A 403 5.09 -39.02 48.00
CA TYR A 403 5.74 -37.72 47.79
C TYR A 403 4.77 -36.56 48.04
N LEU A 404 5.33 -35.39 48.36
CA LEU A 404 4.64 -34.11 48.44
C LEU A 404 5.31 -33.12 47.48
N PHE A 405 4.50 -32.27 46.85
CA PHE A 405 5.02 -31.14 46.08
C PHE A 405 5.75 -30.18 47.01
N GLU A 406 6.99 -29.82 46.66
CA GLU A 406 7.83 -28.92 47.45
C GLU A 406 7.76 -27.50 46.88
N ALA A 407 8.18 -27.34 45.62
CA ALA A 407 8.16 -26.06 44.90
C ALA A 407 8.48 -26.26 43.41
N TRP A 408 8.10 -25.27 42.60
CA TRP A 408 8.61 -25.11 41.24
C TRP A 408 10.09 -24.63 41.26
N SER A 409 10.77 -24.71 40.12
CA SER A 409 12.17 -24.32 39.98
C SER A 409 12.40 -22.82 40.17
N ASP A 410 11.38 -22.00 39.96
CA ASP A 410 11.37 -20.56 40.25
C ASP A 410 11.11 -20.23 41.73
N GLY A 411 10.90 -21.24 42.57
CA GLY A 411 10.70 -21.11 44.02
C GLY A 411 9.25 -20.95 44.45
N ASN A 412 8.28 -20.99 43.54
CA ASN A 412 6.86 -20.91 43.88
C ASN A 412 6.38 -22.22 44.55
N SER A 413 5.67 -22.11 45.67
CA SER A 413 5.20 -23.24 46.50
C SER A 413 3.77 -23.70 46.21
N GLU A 414 3.09 -23.10 45.23
CA GLU A 414 1.75 -23.51 44.79
C GLU A 414 1.88 -24.57 43.70
N SER A 415 1.37 -25.77 43.97
CA SER A 415 1.41 -26.90 43.02
C SER A 415 0.60 -26.63 41.75
N CYS A 416 -0.42 -25.79 41.83
CA CYS A 416 -1.25 -25.36 40.71
C CYS A 416 -1.29 -23.83 40.68
N ARG A 417 -0.89 -23.21 39.56
CA ARG A 417 -0.80 -21.75 39.43
C ARG A 417 -0.91 -21.28 37.98
N GLU A 418 -1.20 -20.00 37.83
CA GLU A 418 -1.11 -19.28 36.56
C GLU A 418 0.35 -18.83 36.30
N VAL A 419 0.72 -18.87 35.02
CA VAL A 419 1.99 -18.37 34.47
C VAL A 419 1.70 -17.60 33.20
N VAL A 420 2.23 -16.38 33.09
CA VAL A 420 2.19 -15.59 31.87
C VAL A 420 3.40 -15.99 31.02
N VAL A 421 3.16 -16.44 29.78
CA VAL A 421 4.21 -16.91 28.87
C VAL A 421 4.74 -15.75 28.04
N GLU A 422 5.79 -15.06 28.53
CA GLU A 422 6.39 -13.91 27.84
C GLU A 422 7.64 -14.28 27.02
N ASN A 423 8.25 -15.43 27.30
CA ASN A 423 9.43 -15.95 26.62
C ASN A 423 9.45 -17.48 26.69
N ASP A 424 10.42 -18.13 26.02
CA ASP A 424 10.67 -19.56 26.25
C ASP A 424 10.98 -19.81 27.73
N MET A 425 10.17 -20.64 28.39
CA MET A 425 10.24 -20.94 29.81
C MET A 425 10.52 -22.43 30.06
N MET A 426 11.33 -22.71 31.07
CA MET A 426 11.51 -24.06 31.58
C MET A 426 11.25 -24.07 33.10
N LEU A 427 10.22 -24.79 33.52
CA LEU A 427 9.85 -24.93 34.93
C LEU A 427 9.92 -26.39 35.39
N GLY A 428 10.63 -26.63 36.49
CA GLY A 428 10.78 -27.95 37.10
C GLY A 428 10.01 -28.08 38.40
N ALA A 429 9.07 -29.03 38.49
CA ALA A 429 8.41 -29.38 39.74
C ALA A 429 9.34 -30.24 40.61
N ARG A 430 9.56 -29.80 41.85
CA ARG A 430 10.31 -30.55 42.86
C ARG A 430 9.37 -31.22 43.85
N PHE A 431 9.70 -32.46 44.18
CA PHE A 431 8.91 -33.31 45.08
C PHE A 431 9.82 -33.88 46.16
N MET A 432 9.33 -33.86 47.40
CA MET A 432 10.00 -34.42 48.56
C MET A 432 9.27 -35.66 49.07
N ALA A 433 9.99 -36.61 49.67
CA ALA A 433 9.38 -37.81 50.22
C ALA A 433 8.44 -37.46 51.38
N ASP A 434 7.24 -38.02 51.36
CA ASP A 434 6.28 -37.91 52.45
C ASP A 434 6.72 -38.81 53.61
N THR A 435 7.44 -38.23 54.57
CA THR A 435 7.90 -38.94 55.78
C THR A 435 6.84 -38.99 56.89
N THR A 436 5.61 -38.56 56.61
CA THR A 436 4.56 -38.45 57.62
C THR A 436 3.98 -39.83 57.95
N THR A 437 4.59 -40.53 58.92
CA THR A 437 4.02 -41.74 59.51
C THR A 437 2.79 -41.39 60.34
N TRP A 438 1.59 -41.51 59.79
CA TRP A 438 0.36 -41.53 60.58
C TRP A 438 0.18 -42.90 61.22
N VAL A 439 0.77 -43.12 62.40
CA VAL A 439 0.33 -44.20 63.29
C VAL A 439 -0.68 -43.61 64.28
N ARG A 440 -1.96 -43.88 64.08
CA ARG A 440 -2.97 -43.72 65.14
C ARG A 440 -3.85 -44.96 65.24
N ASN A 441 -3.66 -45.68 66.34
CA ASN A 441 -4.67 -46.59 66.87
C ASN A 441 -5.85 -45.75 67.37
N TYR A 442 -7.02 -45.90 66.76
CA TYR A 442 -8.27 -45.38 67.30
C TYR A 442 -9.06 -46.54 67.94
N SER A 443 -9.18 -46.48 69.26
CA SER A 443 -10.18 -47.22 70.03
C SER A 443 -11.53 -46.54 69.79
N MET A 444 -12.48 -47.23 69.16
CA MET A 444 -13.82 -46.71 68.94
C MET A 444 -14.66 -46.82 70.23
N GLU A 445 -15.11 -45.67 70.74
CA GLU A 445 -16.34 -45.58 71.55
C GLU A 445 -17.28 -44.51 70.95
N PRO A 446 -18.61 -44.65 71.09
CA PRO A 446 -19.55 -44.17 70.08
C PRO A 446 -19.94 -42.69 70.20
N CYS A 447 -19.86 -42.02 69.05
CA CYS A 447 -20.77 -41.04 68.45
C CYS A 447 -21.51 -40.02 69.34
N TYR A 448 -21.19 -38.74 69.16
CA TYR A 448 -22.14 -37.63 69.34
C TYR A 448 -22.38 -36.89 68.01
N LYS A 449 -23.62 -36.44 67.83
CA LYS A 449 -24.15 -35.74 66.66
C LYS A 449 -23.76 -34.25 66.73
N ILE A 450 -23.23 -33.68 65.65
CA ILE A 450 -23.03 -32.23 65.50
C ILE A 450 -23.84 -31.76 64.29
N GLU A 451 -24.78 -30.84 64.51
CA GLU A 451 -25.55 -30.15 63.46
C GLU A 451 -25.06 -28.71 63.32
N GLY A 452 -24.81 -28.29 62.08
CA GLY A 452 -24.57 -26.89 61.69
C GLY A 452 -23.16 -26.37 61.92
N CYS A 453 -22.28 -26.52 60.93
CA CYS A 453 -21.10 -25.67 60.72
C CYS A 453 -20.79 -25.59 59.22
N GLU A 454 -20.49 -24.39 58.73
CA GLU A 454 -19.85 -24.18 57.42
C GLU A 454 -18.38 -24.60 57.51
N VAL A 455 -17.87 -25.23 56.44
CA VAL A 455 -16.45 -25.60 56.33
C VAL A 455 -15.79 -24.56 55.43
N GLU A 456 -14.92 -23.73 56.00
CA GLU A 456 -14.03 -22.84 55.25
C GLU A 456 -12.62 -23.45 55.28
N ILE A 457 -12.06 -23.75 54.09
CA ILE A 457 -10.70 -24.28 53.92
C ILE A 457 -9.78 -23.09 53.66
N ILE A 458 -8.90 -22.76 54.61
CA ILE A 458 -7.89 -21.71 54.45
C ILE A 458 -6.51 -22.37 54.63
N GLY A 459 -5.77 -22.56 53.54
CA GLY A 459 -4.37 -22.98 53.53
C GLY A 459 -4.08 -24.26 52.73
N PRO A 460 -2.85 -24.43 52.21
CA PRO A 460 -2.56 -25.40 51.15
C PRO A 460 -2.32 -26.79 51.74
N GLY A 461 -3.20 -27.72 51.40
CA GLY A 461 -3.08 -29.13 51.70
C GLY A 461 -4.21 -29.88 51.00
N ASP A 462 -3.87 -30.89 50.21
CA ASP A 462 -4.81 -31.67 49.40
C ASP A 462 -6.02 -32.15 50.22
N VAL A 463 -7.19 -31.60 49.94
CA VAL A 463 -8.46 -32.07 50.51
C VAL A 463 -9.07 -33.08 49.53
N LYS A 464 -8.87 -34.39 49.78
CA LYS A 464 -9.56 -35.47 49.05
C LYS A 464 -10.89 -35.80 49.74
N ILE A 465 -12.00 -35.52 49.05
CA ILE A 465 -13.36 -35.89 49.47
C ILE A 465 -13.79 -37.12 48.67
N TYR A 466 -14.18 -38.21 49.34
CA TYR A 466 -14.75 -39.40 48.68
C TYR A 466 -16.25 -39.49 48.97
N THR A 467 -17.07 -39.61 47.92
CA THR A 467 -18.52 -39.86 48.02
C THR A 467 -18.83 -41.31 47.62
N THR A 468 -19.76 -41.97 48.29
CA THR A 468 -20.30 -43.27 47.84
C THR A 468 -21.27 -43.07 46.67
N GLU A 469 -21.05 -43.84 45.61
CA GLU A 469 -21.83 -44.01 44.36
C GLU A 469 -22.81 -42.88 43.95
N GLY A 470 -22.45 -42.18 42.87
CA GLY A 470 -23.39 -41.41 42.05
C GLY A 470 -23.26 -39.89 42.07
N CYS A 471 -22.21 -39.32 42.65
CA CYS A 471 -21.93 -37.88 42.55
C CYS A 471 -20.76 -37.60 41.59
N GLU A 472 -21.04 -36.89 40.49
CA GLU A 472 -20.01 -36.27 39.65
C GLU A 472 -19.54 -34.96 40.31
N ILE A 473 -18.21 -34.77 40.36
CA ILE A 473 -17.58 -33.54 40.85
C ILE A 473 -17.03 -32.81 39.62
N GLU A 474 -17.52 -31.60 39.35
CA GLU A 474 -16.88 -30.67 38.41
C GLU A 474 -15.78 -29.89 39.17
N HIS A 475 -14.53 -30.11 38.78
CA HIS A 475 -13.37 -29.43 39.38
C HIS A 475 -13.29 -27.99 38.85
N THR A 476 -13.31 -27.00 39.76
CA THR A 476 -12.96 -25.61 39.44
C THR A 476 -11.94 -25.10 40.47
N CYS A 477 -10.93 -24.37 39.99
CA CYS A 477 -9.65 -24.11 40.65
C CYS A 477 -9.69 -23.11 41.81
N SER A 478 -10.79 -22.96 42.54
CA SER A 478 -10.81 -22.12 43.74
C SER A 478 -11.83 -22.61 44.77
N GLY A 479 -11.35 -23.27 45.81
CA GLY A 479 -11.80 -23.23 47.22
C GLY A 479 -13.29 -23.12 47.62
N ARG A 480 -14.28 -23.33 46.74
CA ARG A 480 -15.71 -23.34 47.10
C ARG A 480 -16.44 -24.49 46.41
N PHE A 481 -16.90 -25.43 47.22
CA PHE A 481 -17.78 -26.52 46.80
C PHE A 481 -19.22 -26.19 47.16
N GLN A 482 -20.17 -26.35 46.23
CA GLN A 482 -21.61 -26.35 46.54
C GLN A 482 -22.14 -27.79 46.58
N LEU A 483 -22.52 -28.25 47.78
CA LEU A 483 -23.15 -29.55 47.99
C LEU A 483 -24.68 -29.44 47.85
N LYS A 484 -25.28 -30.19 46.92
CA LYS A 484 -26.75 -30.34 46.83
C LYS A 484 -27.17 -31.70 47.43
N LYS A 485 -27.78 -31.62 48.63
CA LYS A 485 -28.50 -32.67 49.40
C LYS A 485 -27.68 -33.53 50.37
N GLN A 486 -28.43 -34.13 51.30
CA GLN A 486 -28.19 -34.24 52.74
C GLN A 486 -27.34 -35.43 53.20
N GLN A 487 -26.54 -35.14 54.24
CA GLN A 487 -25.78 -36.01 55.15
C GLN A 487 -24.40 -36.48 54.67
N VAL A 488 -23.36 -35.94 55.32
CA VAL A 488 -21.98 -36.41 55.27
C VAL A 488 -21.47 -36.54 56.71
N TYR A 489 -20.75 -37.63 56.99
CA TYR A 489 -20.00 -37.81 58.23
C TYR A 489 -18.58 -37.26 58.04
N ILE A 490 -18.16 -36.32 58.87
CA ILE A 490 -16.79 -35.80 58.88
C ILE A 490 -16.01 -36.54 59.97
N ILE A 491 -14.97 -37.26 59.59
CA ILE A 491 -13.96 -37.78 60.54
C ILE A 491 -12.72 -36.90 60.37
N VAL A 492 -12.45 -36.03 61.35
CA VAL A 492 -11.26 -35.18 61.38
C VAL A 492 -10.11 -35.94 62.04
N SER A 493 -8.98 -36.09 61.35
CA SER A 493 -7.72 -36.44 61.98
C SER A 493 -6.81 -35.22 62.01
N GLU A 494 -6.74 -34.52 63.15
CA GLU A 494 -5.82 -33.37 63.32
C GLU A 494 -4.40 -33.84 63.63
N CYS A 495 -3.38 -33.40 62.90
CA CYS A 495 -2.02 -33.30 63.44
C CYS A 495 -1.43 -31.92 63.14
N GLY A 496 -1.25 -31.12 64.19
CA GLY A 496 -0.63 -29.80 64.12
C GLY A 496 -1.42 -28.80 64.95
N LYS A 497 -1.00 -28.61 66.21
CA LYS A 497 -1.71 -27.77 67.20
C LYS A 497 -1.76 -26.31 66.76
N GLU A 498 -2.95 -25.73 66.68
CA GLU A 498 -3.29 -24.48 67.36
C GLU A 498 -4.70 -24.61 67.94
N ARG A 499 -4.89 -24.15 69.19
CA ARG A 499 -6.15 -24.24 69.91
C ARG A 499 -7.21 -23.39 69.21
N ILE A 500 -8.28 -23.99 68.72
CA ILE A 500 -9.48 -23.24 68.30
C ILE A 500 -10.44 -23.18 69.50
N MET A 501 -10.55 -22.01 70.10
CA MET A 501 -11.71 -21.65 70.93
C MET A 501 -12.90 -21.49 69.99
N ILE A 502 -13.97 -22.22 70.27
CA ILE A 502 -15.25 -22.08 69.57
C ILE A 502 -15.99 -20.89 70.22
N GLN A 503 -16.32 -19.88 69.42
CA GLN A 503 -17.40 -18.94 69.75
C GLN A 503 -18.47 -19.02 68.66
#